data_AF-A0A968DSL5-F1
#
_entry.id   AF-A0A968DSL5-F1
#
_cell.length_a   1.000
_cell.length_b   1.000
_cell.length_c   1.000
_cell.angle_alpha   90.00
_cell.angle_beta   90.00
_cell.angle_gamma   90.00
#
_symmetry.space_group_name_H-M   'P 1'
#
loop_
_entity.id
_entity.type
_entity.pdbx_description
1 polymer ?
#
loop_
_entity_poly.entity_id
_entity_poly.type
_entity_poly.pdbx_seq_one_letter_code
_entity_poly.pdbx_strand_id
1 'polypeptide(L)'
;MFNGKYIVANGQLAHPDLEFLRTDQSQNLLLYQNHAALPRAFFVGDYQVITDGAQRLRLMNTEAFDPEVIALLEKEPAQQISPP
;
A
#
# COMPACT_ATOMS: atom_id res chain seq x y z
N MET A 1 -12.71 -4.62 -11.59
CA MET A 1 -12.53 -3.81 -10.36
C MET A 1 -11.15 -3.18 -10.42
N PHE A 2 -11.06 -1.86 -10.53
CA PHE A 2 -9.79 -1.17 -10.74
C PHE A 2 -9.15 -0.82 -9.40
N ASN A 3 -8.25 -1.64 -8.88
CA ASN A 3 -7.68 -1.42 -7.53
C ASN A 3 -6.55 -0.38 -7.49
N GLY A 4 -6.28 0.30 -8.60
CA GLY A 4 -5.28 1.37 -8.66
C GLY A 4 -5.85 2.70 -8.17
N LYS A 5 -5.07 3.45 -7.38
CA LYS A 5 -5.39 4.84 -6.98
C LYS A 5 -5.51 5.77 -8.19
N TYR A 6 -4.69 5.52 -9.21
CA TYR A 6 -4.71 6.25 -10.47
C TYR A 6 -4.87 5.25 -11.62
N ILE A 7 -5.76 5.57 -12.55
CA ILE A 7 -6.08 4.70 -13.70
C ILE A 7 -5.83 5.51 -14.96
N VAL A 8 -5.10 4.90 -15.89
CA VAL A 8 -4.86 5.45 -17.23
C VAL A 8 -5.62 4.59 -18.23
N ALA A 9 -6.42 5.21 -19.09
CA ALA A 9 -7.20 4.52 -20.11
C ALA A 9 -7.18 5.26 -21.46
N ASN A 10 -7.25 4.50 -22.56
CA ASN A 10 -7.36 5.01 -23.94
C ASN A 10 -8.80 5.43 -24.32
N GLY A 11 -9.72 5.46 -23.36
CA GLY A 11 -11.13 5.74 -23.59
C GLY A 11 -11.84 6.13 -22.29
N GLN A 12 -13.01 6.74 -22.43
CA GLN A 12 -13.71 7.31 -21.28
C GLN A 12 -14.27 6.19 -20.39
N LEU A 13 -13.89 6.23 -19.11
CA LEU A 13 -14.44 5.33 -18.09
C LEU A 13 -15.62 6.02 -17.40
N ALA A 14 -16.76 5.33 -17.32
CA ALA A 14 -17.94 5.79 -16.58
C ALA A 14 -18.10 4.93 -15.32
N HIS A 15 -17.69 5.48 -14.17
CA HIS A 15 -17.83 4.82 -12.88
C HIS A 15 -17.95 5.87 -11.77
N PRO A 16 -18.84 5.69 -10.78
CA PRO A 16 -19.09 6.69 -9.74
C PRO A 16 -17.84 7.03 -8.90
N ASP A 17 -16.96 6.06 -8.70
CA ASP A 17 -15.75 6.25 -7.89
C ASP A 17 -14.55 6.82 -8.68
N LEU A 18 -14.71 7.08 -9.99
CA LEU A 18 -13.64 7.61 -10.83
C LEU A 18 -13.83 9.09 -11.10
N GLU A 19 -12.87 9.88 -10.65
CA GLU A 19 -12.75 11.30 -10.95
C GLU A 19 -11.79 11.50 -12.11
N PHE A 20 -12.24 12.14 -13.19
CA PHE A 20 -11.34 12.53 -14.28
C PHE A 20 -10.39 13.63 -13.80
N LEU A 21 -9.08 13.44 -14.04
CA LEU A 21 -8.06 14.42 -13.68
C LEU A 21 -7.51 15.18 -14.89
N ARG A 22 -7.09 14.45 -15.94
CA ARG A 22 -6.45 15.06 -17.11
C ARG A 22 -6.43 14.13 -18.31
N THR A 23 -6.16 14.71 -19.46
CA THR A 23 -5.87 14.00 -20.71
C THR A 23 -4.43 14.22 -21.14
N ASP A 24 -3.82 13.19 -21.72
CA ASP A 24 -2.63 13.31 -22.56
C ASP A 24 -3.07 13.23 -24.03
N GLN A 25 -3.01 14.38 -24.71
CA GLN A 25 -3.45 14.50 -26.10
C GLN A 25 -2.50 13.81 -27.08
N SER A 26 -1.22 13.61 -26.72
CA SER A 26 -0.24 12.99 -27.62
C SER A 26 -0.45 11.49 -27.75
N GLN A 27 -0.91 10.86 -26.67
CA GLN A 27 -1.16 9.42 -26.61
C GLN A 27 -2.65 9.06 -26.54
N ASN A 28 -3.53 10.07 -26.52
CA ASN A 28 -4.97 9.92 -26.31
C ASN A 28 -5.31 9.13 -25.02
N LEU A 29 -4.56 9.39 -23.95
CA LEU A 29 -4.75 8.77 -22.64
C LEU A 29 -5.57 9.68 -21.72
N LEU A 30 -6.39 9.07 -20.86
CA LEU A 30 -7.21 9.72 -19.86
C LEU A 30 -6.78 9.23 -18.47
N LEU A 31 -6.48 10.15 -17.57
CA LEU A 31 -6.11 9.87 -16.19
C LEU A 31 -7.31 10.07 -15.27
N TYR A 32 -7.56 9.08 -14.43
CA TYR A 32 -8.58 9.11 -13.39
C TYR A 32 -7.97 8.89 -12.01
N GLN A 33 -8.54 9.51 -10.99
CA GLN A 33 -8.35 9.15 -9.59
C GLN A 33 -9.49 8.23 -9.16
N ASN A 34 -9.15 7.10 -8.54
CA ASN A 34 -10.11 6.17 -7.97
C ASN A 34 -10.25 6.41 -6.46
N HIS A 35 -11.43 6.86 -6.03
CA HIS A 35 -11.75 7.08 -4.61
C HIS A 35 -12.08 5.81 -3.85
N ALA A 36 -12.37 4.71 -4.54
CA ALA A 36 -12.58 3.40 -3.96
C ALA A 36 -11.28 2.55 -3.93
N ALA A 37 -10.12 3.14 -4.22
CA ALA A 37 -8.85 2.42 -4.15
C ALA A 37 -8.56 2.00 -2.71
N LEU A 38 -8.46 0.69 -2.48
CA LEU A 38 -8.12 0.15 -1.17
C LEU A 38 -6.71 0.60 -0.75
N PRO A 39 -6.48 0.83 0.56
CA PRO A 39 -5.14 1.05 1.07
C PRO A 39 -4.20 -0.08 0.65
N ARG A 40 -2.95 0.27 0.36
CA ARG A 40 -1.92 -0.75 0.13
C ARG A 40 -1.67 -1.47 1.45
N ALA A 41 -1.74 -2.79 1.41
CA ALA A 41 -1.36 -3.66 2.50
C ALA A 41 -0.16 -4.51 2.07
N PHE A 42 0.76 -4.74 3.00
CA PHE A 42 1.83 -5.72 2.88
C PHE A 42 1.53 -6.82 3.88
N PHE A 43 1.53 -8.06 3.41
CA PHE A 43 1.28 -9.22 4.24
C PHE A 43 2.63 -9.88 4.53
N VAL A 44 2.95 -10.02 5.81
CA VAL A 44 4.20 -10.60 6.31
C VAL A 44 3.88 -11.80 7.18
N GLY A 45 4.82 -12.74 7.28
CA GLY A 45 4.63 -13.99 8.02
C GLY A 45 4.90 -13.90 9.51
N ASP A 46 5.57 -12.84 9.96
CA ASP A 46 6.00 -12.69 11.34
C ASP A 46 5.92 -11.22 11.82
N TYR A 47 6.02 -11.03 13.13
CA TYR A 47 6.13 -9.71 13.73
C TYR A 47 7.09 -9.70 14.92
N GLN A 48 7.64 -8.52 15.20
CA GLN A 48 8.39 -8.26 16.42
C GLN A 48 7.86 -7.01 17.10
N VAL A 49 7.57 -7.10 18.41
CA VAL A 49 7.16 -5.95 19.21
C VAL A 49 8.38 -5.26 19.80
N ILE A 50 8.56 -3.99 19.47
CA ILE A 50 9.61 -3.14 20.02
C ILE A 50 8.94 -1.81 20.37
N THR A 51 8.80 -1.49 21.65
CA THR A 51 8.12 -0.26 22.09
C THR A 51 8.99 0.99 21.97
N ASP A 52 10.31 0.87 22.10
CA ASP A 52 11.24 2.00 21.93
C ASP A 52 11.45 2.36 20.44
N GLY A 53 11.16 3.61 20.09
CA GLY A 53 11.26 4.09 18.72
C GLY A 53 12.70 4.12 18.18
N ALA A 54 13.68 4.49 19.02
CA ALA A 54 15.07 4.55 18.60
C ALA A 54 15.65 3.15 18.35
N GLN A 55 15.23 2.15 19.12
CA GLN A 55 15.57 0.74 18.90
C GLN A 55 14.93 0.20 17.62
N ARG A 56 13.65 0.48 17.36
CA ARG A 56 13.00 0.13 16.08
C ARG A 56 13.80 0.66 14.89
N LEU A 57 14.12 1.96 14.92
CA LEU A 57 14.90 2.61 13.85
C LEU A 57 16.29 1.98 13.70
N ARG A 58 16.99 1.68 14.79
CA ARG A 58 18.29 1.01 14.72
C ARG A 58 18.19 -0.37 14.09
N LEU A 59 17.21 -1.18 14.46
CA LEU A 59 17.00 -2.52 13.88
C LEU A 59 16.71 -2.45 12.38
N MET A 60 15.86 -1.51 11.95
CA MET A 60 15.55 -1.32 10.52
C MET A 60 16.76 -0.98 9.65
N ASN A 61 17.86 -0.50 10.25
CA ASN A 61 19.10 -0.20 9.55
C ASN A 61 20.14 -1.35 9.60
N THR A 62 19.71 -2.55 9.99
CA THR A 62 20.58 -3.74 10.02
C THR A 62 20.13 -4.78 9.01
N GLU A 63 21.05 -5.65 8.59
CA GLU A 63 20.74 -6.79 7.70
C GLU A 63 19.83 -7.83 8.37
N ALA A 64 19.65 -7.76 9.70
CA ALA A 64 18.76 -8.66 10.43
C ALA A 64 17.27 -8.33 10.24
N PHE A 65 16.93 -7.16 9.67
CA PHE A 65 15.55 -6.77 9.41
C PHE A 65 15.21 -6.95 7.92
N ASP A 66 14.29 -7.87 7.65
CA ASP A 66 13.71 -8.09 6.33
C ASP A 66 12.23 -7.65 6.30
N PRO A 67 11.91 -6.48 5.70
CA PRO A 67 10.54 -5.97 5.65
C PRO A 67 9.59 -6.81 4.77
N GLU A 68 10.10 -7.76 3.97
CA GLU A 68 9.27 -8.70 3.23
C GLU A 68 8.74 -9.83 4.13
N VAL A 69 9.39 -10.08 5.27
CA VAL A 69 9.11 -11.24 6.13
C VAL A 69 8.57 -10.84 7.51
N ILE A 70 9.00 -9.71 8.08
CA ILE A 70 8.66 -9.31 9.46
C ILE A 70 8.11 -7.87 9.57
N ALA A 71 7.04 -7.69 10.34
CA ALA A 71 6.54 -6.37 10.73
C ALA A 71 7.04 -5.96 12.12
N LEU A 72 7.49 -4.72 12.27
CA LEU A 72 7.80 -4.15 13.58
C LEU A 72 6.57 -3.45 14.16
N LEU A 73 6.12 -3.88 15.34
CA LEU A 73 4.97 -3.33 16.03
C LEU A 73 5.38 -2.58 17.30
N GLU A 74 4.59 -1.59 17.69
CA GLU A 74 4.81 -0.84 18.94
C GLU A 74 4.17 -1.52 20.15
N LYS A 75 3.19 -2.39 19.89
CA LYS A 75 2.40 -3.16 20.85
C LYS A 75 1.98 -4.48 20.23
N GLU A 76 1.62 -5.42 21.09
CA GLU A 76 1.07 -6.71 20.67
C GLU A 76 -0.17 -6.54 19.79
N PRO A 77 -0.30 -7.32 18.70
CA PRO A 77 -1.50 -7.33 17.89
C PRO A 77 -2.65 -7.95 18.70
N ALA A 78 -3.86 -7.43 18.51
CA ALA A 78 -5.04 -7.92 19.23
C ALA A 78 -5.50 -9.33 18.78
N GLN A 79 -5.01 -9.79 17.62
CA GLN A 79 -5.35 -11.07 17.02
C GLN A 79 -4.08 -11.85 16.77
N GLN A 80 -4.16 -13.18 16.89
CA GLN A 80 -3.09 -14.06 16.44
C GLN A 80 -2.94 -13.92 14.92
N ILE A 81 -1.70 -13.85 14.48
CA ILE A 81 -1.39 -13.84 13.04
C ILE A 81 -1.39 -15.28 12.51
N SER A 82 -1.67 -15.39 11.21
CA SER A 82 -1.41 -16.60 10.43
C SER A 82 -0.40 -16.27 9.35
N PRO A 83 0.34 -17.26 8.83
CA PRO A 83 1.12 -17.07 7.62
C PRO A 83 0.22 -16.53 6.49
N PRO A 84 0.73 -15.61 5.65
CA PRO A 84 -0.01 -15.05 4.52
C PRO A 84 -0.37 -16.07 3.44
#